data_AF-A0A0G3LWU8-F1
#
_entry.id   AF-A0A0G3LWU8-F1
#
_cell.length_a   1.000
_cell.length_b   1.000
_cell.length_c   1.000
_cell.angle_alpha   90.00
_cell.angle_beta   90.00
_cell.angle_gamma   90.00
#
_symmetry.space_group_name_H-M   'P 1'
#
loop_
_entity.id
_entity.type
_entity.pdbx_description
1 polymer ?
#
loop_
_entity_poly.entity_id
_entity_poly.type
_entity_poly.pdbx_seq_one_letter_code
_entity_poly.pdbx_strand_id
1 'polypeptide(L)'
;MKKNILIFLTILSSPVCFSQTNLINKNFQTVIGNVCEETSEPDPCAGYTIYLLLNFKNNQVSITEKNVRSCSESVKYQIKANWKQKPDGKIILFYPGKLPEDHFLEGFRLQYKGKQLTGYKKDWQGHMVEYEFKTIQ
;
A
#
# COMPACT_ATOMS: atom_id res chain seq x y z
N MET A 1 42.65 -53.49 11.05
CA MET A 1 41.96 -53.06 9.81
C MET A 1 41.17 -51.78 10.11
N LYS A 2 41.61 -50.63 9.61
CA LYS A 2 40.96 -49.32 9.86
C LYS A 2 39.78 -49.16 8.90
N LYS A 3 38.55 -49.04 9.43
CA LYS A 3 37.35 -48.74 8.65
C LYS A 3 37.29 -47.22 8.45
N ASN A 4 37.55 -46.75 7.23
CA ASN A 4 37.30 -45.37 6.83
C ASN A 4 35.80 -45.20 6.59
N ILE A 5 35.13 -44.43 7.44
CA ILE A 5 33.74 -44.04 7.26
C ILE A 5 33.72 -42.85 6.31
N LEU A 6 33.23 -43.07 5.09
CA LEU A 6 32.96 -42.02 4.10
C LEU A 6 31.61 -41.37 4.45
N ILE A 7 31.62 -40.12 4.91
CA ILE A 7 30.40 -39.34 5.13
C ILE A 7 30.05 -38.64 3.81
N PHE A 8 29.03 -39.14 3.13
CA PHE A 8 28.45 -38.49 1.95
C PHE A 8 27.52 -37.38 2.43
N LEU A 9 27.99 -36.12 2.43
CA LEU A 9 27.18 -34.93 2.69
C LEU A 9 26.35 -34.61 1.44
N THR A 10 25.14 -35.15 1.38
CA THR A 10 24.15 -34.76 0.38
C THR A 10 23.62 -33.37 0.72
N ILE A 11 24.11 -32.37 -0.03
CA ILE A 11 23.56 -31.01 -0.02
C ILE A 11 22.15 -31.11 -0.63
N LEU A 12 21.15 -31.21 0.24
CA LEU A 12 19.74 -31.04 -0.12
C LEU A 12 19.54 -29.58 -0.55
N SER A 13 19.75 -29.32 -1.84
CA SER A 13 19.28 -28.11 -2.51
C SER A 13 17.75 -28.12 -2.47
N SER A 14 17.18 -27.55 -1.42
CA SER A 14 15.76 -27.22 -1.39
C SER A 14 15.53 -26.17 -2.47
N PRO A 15 14.56 -26.36 -3.38
CA PRO A 15 14.15 -25.26 -4.25
C PRO A 15 13.68 -24.13 -3.34
N VAL A 16 14.29 -22.96 -3.48
CA VAL A 16 13.80 -21.73 -2.87
C VAL A 16 12.40 -21.52 -3.43
N CYS A 17 11.40 -21.97 -2.68
CA CYS A 17 10.01 -21.72 -3.00
C CYS A 17 9.85 -20.21 -2.91
N PHE A 18 9.70 -19.56 -4.06
CA PHE A 18 9.35 -18.13 -4.11
C PHE A 18 8.08 -17.97 -3.30
N SER A 19 8.21 -17.41 -2.10
CA SER A 19 7.09 -17.07 -1.23
C SER A 19 6.09 -16.29 -2.06
N GLN A 20 4.88 -16.83 -2.24
CA GLN A 20 3.78 -16.08 -2.83
C GLN A 20 3.66 -14.76 -2.07
N THR A 21 3.73 -13.65 -2.80
CA THR A 21 3.70 -12.32 -2.19
C THR A 21 2.44 -12.19 -1.33
N ASN A 22 2.63 -11.99 -0.02
CA ASN A 22 1.58 -12.06 1.01
C ASN A 22 0.51 -10.94 0.87
N LEU A 23 0.62 -10.10 -0.15
CA LEU A 23 -0.29 -9.01 -0.48
C LEU A 23 -1.36 -9.40 -1.49
N ILE A 24 -1.18 -10.47 -2.27
CA ILE A 24 -2.16 -10.86 -3.30
C ILE A 24 -3.54 -11.11 -2.67
N ASN A 25 -4.57 -10.53 -3.29
CA ASN A 25 -5.96 -10.55 -2.87
C ASN A 25 -6.24 -9.85 -1.53
N LYS A 26 -5.36 -8.95 -1.09
CA LYS A 26 -5.60 -8.11 0.08
C LYS A 26 -6.07 -6.72 -0.31
N ASN A 27 -7.03 -6.24 0.47
CA ASN A 27 -7.55 -4.89 0.41
C ASN A 27 -7.10 -4.13 1.65
N PHE A 28 -6.65 -2.91 1.46
CA PHE A 28 -6.17 -2.05 2.53
C PHE A 28 -6.82 -0.68 2.41
N GLN A 29 -7.06 -0.03 3.55
CA GLN A 29 -7.47 1.37 3.60
C GLN A 29 -6.73 2.14 4.68
N THR A 30 -6.50 3.43 4.44
CA THR A 30 -6.05 4.38 5.45
C THR A 30 -6.74 5.72 5.22
N VAL A 31 -6.84 6.52 6.28
CA VAL A 31 -7.16 7.95 6.16
C VAL A 31 -5.89 8.68 5.73
N ILE A 32 -5.99 9.54 4.71
CA ILE A 32 -4.88 10.36 4.22
C ILE A 32 -5.09 11.86 4.44
N GLY A 33 -6.29 12.26 4.86
CA GLY A 33 -6.61 13.65 5.18
C GLY A 33 -8.06 13.82 5.62
N ASN A 34 -8.37 15.00 6.12
CA ASN A 34 -9.73 15.45 6.42
C ASN A 34 -9.85 16.90 5.94
N VAL A 35 -11.03 17.26 5.47
CA VAL A 35 -11.38 18.61 5.07
C VAL A 35 -12.58 19.03 5.88
N CYS A 36 -12.49 20.18 6.54
CA CYS A 36 -13.62 20.85 7.16
C CYS A 36 -14.07 21.97 6.21
N GLU A 37 -15.36 22.03 5.93
CA GLU A 37 -15.94 23.07 5.08
C GLU A 37 -16.76 24.01 5.97
N GLU A 38 -16.49 25.32 5.87
CA GLU A 38 -17.30 26.32 6.57
C GLU A 38 -18.61 26.54 5.81
N THR A 39 -19.72 26.54 6.54
CA THR A 39 -21.06 26.75 6.00
C THR A 39 -21.74 27.91 6.73
N SER A 40 -22.63 28.62 6.03
CA SER A 40 -23.37 29.74 6.62
C SER A 40 -24.41 29.29 7.67
N GLU A 41 -24.87 28.05 7.56
CA GLU A 41 -25.78 27.39 8.50
C GLU A 41 -25.22 26.00 8.85
N PRO A 42 -25.59 25.39 10.00
CA PRO A 42 -25.15 24.05 10.35
C PRO A 42 -25.53 23.02 9.29
N ASP A 43 -24.53 22.45 8.61
CA ASP A 43 -24.71 21.39 7.62
C ASP A 43 -24.02 20.10 8.11
N PRO A 44 -24.79 19.02 8.39
CA PRO A 44 -24.22 17.75 8.84
C PRO A 44 -23.36 17.04 7.77
N CYS A 45 -23.43 17.48 6.51
CA CYS A 45 -22.63 17.00 5.38
C CYS A 45 -21.34 17.82 5.15
N ALA A 46 -21.13 18.91 5.89
CA ALA A 46 -19.99 19.80 5.70
C ALA A 46 -18.67 19.09 6.03
N GLY A 47 -17.75 19.11 5.08
CA GLY A 47 -16.47 18.44 5.21
C GLY A 47 -16.49 16.94 4.88
N TYR A 48 -15.31 16.33 4.83
CA TYR A 48 -15.12 14.94 4.45
C TYR A 48 -13.80 14.35 4.94
N THR A 49 -13.78 13.05 5.13
CA THR A 49 -12.55 12.26 5.30
C THR A 49 -12.07 11.73 3.97
N ILE A 50 -10.78 11.86 3.69
CA ILE A 50 -10.14 11.35 2.49
C ILE A 50 -9.50 10.01 2.83
N TYR A 51 -9.92 8.96 2.12
CA TYR A 51 -9.37 7.61 2.24
C TYR A 51 -8.54 7.25 1.02
N LEU A 52 -7.46 6.51 1.26
CA LEU A 52 -6.71 5.82 0.21
C LEU A 52 -6.90 4.32 0.35
N LEU A 53 -7.42 3.69 -0.71
CA LEU A 53 -7.68 2.26 -0.77
C LEU A 53 -6.70 1.61 -1.74
N LEU A 54 -6.15 0.46 -1.33
CA LEU A 54 -5.23 -0.35 -2.12
C LEU A 54 -5.77 -1.77 -2.23
N ASN A 55 -6.12 -2.20 -3.44
CA ASN A 55 -6.57 -3.56 -3.73
C ASN A 55 -5.48 -4.27 -4.54
N PHE A 56 -4.72 -5.14 -3.89
CA PHE A 56 -3.64 -5.89 -4.50
C PHE A 56 -4.19 -7.15 -5.17
N LYS A 57 -3.98 -7.24 -6.49
CA LYS A 57 -4.16 -8.43 -7.32
C LYS A 57 -2.79 -8.94 -7.76
N ASN A 58 -2.78 -10.03 -8.51
CA ASN A 58 -1.55 -10.79 -8.81
C ASN A 58 -0.38 -9.93 -9.30
N ASN A 59 -0.58 -9.13 -10.35
CA ASN A 59 0.43 -8.22 -10.91
C ASN A 59 0.05 -6.74 -10.86
N GLN A 60 -1.18 -6.44 -10.42
CA GLN A 60 -1.74 -5.09 -10.41
C GLN A 60 -2.25 -4.72 -9.03
N VAL A 61 -2.18 -3.43 -8.71
CA VAL A 61 -2.86 -2.83 -7.58
C VAL A 61 -3.81 -1.75 -8.10
N SER A 62 -5.05 -1.79 -7.64
CA SER A 62 -5.99 -0.68 -7.82
C SER A 62 -5.84 0.27 -6.65
N ILE A 63 -5.60 1.54 -6.95
CA ILE A 63 -5.38 2.62 -5.98
C ILE A 63 -6.54 3.59 -6.15
N THR A 64 -7.33 3.77 -5.10
CA THR A 64 -8.52 4.63 -5.14
C THR A 64 -8.43 5.66 -4.03
N GLU A 65 -8.54 6.94 -4.38
CA GLU A 65 -8.79 8.01 -3.41
C GLU A 65 -10.29 8.30 -3.40
N LYS A 66 -10.90 8.20 -2.21
CA LYS A 66 -12.31 8.49 -2.02
C LYS A 66 -12.52 9.52 -0.91
N ASN A 67 -13.49 10.38 -1.11
CA ASN A 67 -13.98 11.31 -0.11
C ASN A 67 -15.26 10.73 0.49
N VAL A 68 -15.29 10.66 1.82
CA VAL A 68 -16.45 10.16 2.58
C VAL A 68 -16.98 11.31 3.42
N ARG A 69 -18.20 11.75 3.08
CA ARG A 69 -19.01 12.70 3.84
C ARG A 69 -20.01 11.92 4.69
N SER A 70 -20.63 12.57 5.68
CA SER A 70 -21.70 11.97 6.48
C SER A 70 -22.87 11.45 5.64
N CYS A 71 -23.13 12.08 4.49
CA CYS A 71 -24.30 11.80 3.65
C CYS A 71 -23.99 11.25 2.26
N SER A 72 -22.72 11.21 1.84
CA SER A 72 -22.35 10.70 0.52
C SER A 72 -20.90 10.29 0.46
N GLU A 73 -20.57 9.46 -0.53
CA GLU A 73 -19.19 9.13 -0.88
C GLU A 73 -18.93 9.49 -2.34
N SER A 74 -17.72 9.94 -2.65
CA SER A 74 -17.30 10.19 -4.02
C SER A 74 -15.88 9.68 -4.26
N VAL A 75 -15.64 9.12 -5.45
CA VAL A 75 -14.31 8.69 -5.88
C VAL A 75 -13.66 9.86 -6.60
N LYS A 76 -12.51 10.31 -6.12
CA LYS A 76 -11.75 11.39 -6.75
C LYS A 76 -10.94 10.88 -7.93
N TYR A 77 -10.26 9.75 -7.75
CA TYR A 77 -9.58 9.03 -8.83
C TYR A 77 -9.43 7.55 -8.52
N GLN A 78 -9.24 6.78 -9.58
CA GLN A 78 -8.84 5.38 -9.52
C GLN A 78 -7.72 5.13 -10.52
N ILE A 79 -6.60 4.58 -10.04
CA ILE A 79 -5.43 4.28 -10.85
C ILE A 79 -5.10 2.80 -10.70
N LYS A 80 -4.83 2.13 -11.83
CA LYS A 80 -4.26 0.79 -11.83
C LYS A 80 -2.77 0.90 -12.09
N ALA A 81 -1.96 0.31 -11.22
CA ALA A 81 -0.51 0.27 -11.35
C ALA A 81 -0.04 -1.19 -11.29
N ASN A 82 1.03 -1.52 -12.00
CA ASN A 82 1.73 -2.76 -11.72
C ASN A 82 2.54 -2.59 -10.42
N TRP A 83 2.84 -3.69 -9.72
CA TRP A 83 3.60 -3.61 -8.48
C TRP A 83 4.60 -4.75 -8.32
N LYS A 84 5.62 -4.51 -7.51
CA LYS A 84 6.57 -5.52 -7.06
C LYS A 84 6.99 -5.27 -5.61
N GLN A 85 7.02 -6.32 -4.81
CA GLN A 85 7.63 -6.28 -3.47
C GLN A 85 9.10 -6.68 -3.53
N LYS A 86 9.96 -5.92 -2.86
CA LYS A 86 11.37 -6.22 -2.65
C LYS A 86 11.57 -7.06 -1.37
N PRO A 87 12.71 -7.76 -1.21
CA PRO A 87 12.97 -8.58 -0.03
C PRO A 87 12.92 -7.82 1.30
N ASP A 88 13.26 -6.53 1.27
CA ASP A 88 13.18 -5.62 2.41
C ASP A 88 11.74 -5.12 2.69
N GLY A 89 10.73 -5.68 2.02
CA GLY A 89 9.32 -5.30 2.16
C GLY A 89 8.91 -4.04 1.41
N LYS A 90 9.83 -3.32 0.76
CA LYS A 90 9.47 -2.13 -0.04
C LYS A 90 8.58 -2.52 -1.22
N ILE A 91 7.49 -1.79 -1.42
CA ILE A 91 6.61 -1.95 -2.58
C ILE A 91 6.97 -0.88 -3.60
N ILE A 92 7.23 -1.31 -4.83
CA ILE A 92 7.46 -0.43 -5.98
C ILE A 92 6.20 -0.46 -6.84
N LEU A 93 5.66 0.72 -7.13
CA LEU A 93 4.51 0.92 -8.01
C LEU A 93 4.99 1.42 -9.38
N PHE A 94 4.46 0.82 -10.43
CA PHE A 94 4.73 1.20 -11.82
C PHE A 94 3.44 1.70 -12.44
N TYR A 95 3.32 3.03 -12.50
CA TYR A 95 2.15 3.71 -13.07
C TYR A 95 2.19 3.67 -14.61
N PRO A 96 1.02 3.57 -15.27
CA PRO A 96 0.95 3.52 -16.73
C PRO A 96 1.31 4.87 -17.41
N GLY A 97 1.36 5.97 -16.66
CA GLY A 97 1.74 7.29 -17.14
C GLY A 97 2.25 8.18 -16.01
N LYS A 98 2.63 9.43 -16.34
CA LYS A 98 3.01 10.44 -15.35
C LYS A 98 1.79 10.75 -14.47
N LEU A 99 1.98 10.75 -13.16
CA LEU A 99 0.97 11.28 -12.24
C LEU A 99 0.85 12.80 -12.46
N PRO A 100 -0.34 13.40 -12.30
CA PRO A 100 -0.46 14.86 -12.26
C PRO A 100 0.48 15.46 -11.20
N GLU A 101 0.92 16.69 -11.42
CA GLU A 101 1.67 17.44 -10.42
C GLU A 101 0.79 17.64 -9.18
N ASP A 102 1.41 17.63 -8.00
CA ASP A 102 0.77 17.74 -6.68
C ASP A 102 -0.20 16.60 -6.34
N HIS A 103 -0.23 15.53 -7.15
CA HIS A 103 -1.04 14.37 -6.85
C HIS A 103 -0.57 13.69 -5.56
N PHE A 104 -1.49 13.21 -4.71
CA PHE A 104 -1.13 12.63 -3.41
C PHE A 104 -0.08 11.50 -3.53
N LEU A 105 -0.21 10.66 -4.56
CA LEU A 105 0.72 9.57 -4.84
C LEU A 105 2.14 10.02 -5.24
N GLU A 106 2.35 11.28 -5.61
CA GLU A 106 3.69 11.80 -5.91
C GLU A 106 4.60 11.72 -4.67
N GLY A 107 5.72 11.01 -4.79
CA GLY A 107 6.62 10.78 -3.66
C GLY A 107 6.07 9.86 -2.56
N PHE A 108 4.85 9.34 -2.70
CA PHE A 108 4.26 8.37 -1.76
C PHE A 108 4.96 7.01 -1.89
N ARG A 109 5.33 6.41 -0.75
CA ARG A 109 6.06 5.14 -0.69
C ARG A 109 5.31 4.15 0.16
N LEU A 110 5.45 2.86 -0.16
CA LEU A 110 4.80 1.78 0.57
C LEU A 110 5.82 0.76 1.05
N GLN A 111 5.60 0.23 2.25
CA GLN A 111 6.34 -0.88 2.82
C GLN A 111 5.39 -1.88 3.47
N TYR A 112 5.62 -3.16 3.23
CA TYR A 112 4.89 -4.25 3.86
C TYR A 112 5.84 -5.16 4.62
N LYS A 113 5.75 -5.12 5.95
CA LYS A 113 6.58 -5.88 6.90
C LYS A 113 5.72 -6.36 8.05
N GLY A 114 6.00 -7.57 8.55
CA GLY A 114 5.29 -8.08 9.74
C GLY A 114 3.76 -8.16 9.58
N LYS A 115 3.26 -8.34 8.34
CA LYS A 115 1.83 -8.29 7.97
C LYS A 115 1.17 -6.91 8.09
N GLN A 116 1.94 -5.85 8.34
CA GLN A 116 1.48 -4.46 8.35
C GLN A 116 1.87 -3.77 7.05
N LEU A 117 0.92 -3.04 6.45
CA LEU A 117 1.18 -2.15 5.31
C LEU A 117 1.25 -0.72 5.83
N THR A 118 2.33 -0.03 5.50
CA THR A 118 2.55 1.36 5.90
C THR A 118 2.90 2.21 4.68
N GLY A 119 2.23 3.35 4.56
CA GLY A 119 2.51 4.41 3.60
C GLY A 119 3.38 5.50 4.20
N TYR A 120 4.18 6.15 3.37
CA TYR A 120 5.08 7.22 3.77
C TYR A 120 5.05 8.36 2.76
N LYS A 121 4.87 9.59 3.22
CA LYS A 121 4.96 10.80 2.37
C LYS A 121 5.53 11.95 3.18
N LYS A 122 6.22 12.88 2.52
CA LYS A 122 6.56 14.16 3.14
C LYS A 122 5.32 15.05 3.21
N ASP A 123 5.13 15.70 4.34
CA ASP A 123 4.20 16.82 4.45
C ASP A 123 4.77 18.09 3.82
N TRP A 124 4.02 19.19 3.92
CA TRP A 124 4.39 20.50 3.39
C TRP A 124 5.60 21.13 4.10
N GLN A 125 5.96 20.65 5.30
CA GLN A 125 7.16 21.07 6.03
C GLN A 125 8.37 20.17 5.72
N GLY A 126 8.17 19.11 4.92
CA GLY A 126 9.19 18.15 4.55
C GLY A 126 9.39 17.00 5.54
N HIS A 127 8.58 16.92 6.60
CA HIS A 127 8.60 15.84 7.58
C HIS A 127 7.94 14.59 7.02
N MET A 128 8.50 13.42 7.31
CA MET A 128 7.91 12.16 6.90
C MET A 128 6.70 11.82 7.78
N VAL A 129 5.54 11.67 7.15
CA VAL A 129 4.29 11.21 7.76
C VAL A 129 4.10 9.73 7.41
N GLU A 130 3.68 8.95 8.41
CA GLU A 130 3.34 7.54 8.28
C GLU A 130 1.83 7.34 8.22
N TYR A 131 1.40 6.44 7.34
CA TYR A 131 -0.01 6.08 7.14
C TYR A 131 -0.17 4.58 7.36
N GLU A 132 -0.71 4.19 8.50
CA GLU A 132 -0.97 2.79 8.82
C GLU A 132 -2.25 2.30 8.14
N PHE A 133 -2.10 1.32 7.25
CA PHE A 133 -3.24 0.74 6.58
C PHE A 133 -3.90 -0.35 7.41
N LYS A 134 -5.23 -0.33 7.45
CA LYS A 134 -6.05 -1.41 7.96
C LYS A 134 -6.45 -2.34 6.82
N THR A 135 -6.39 -3.65 7.07
CA THR A 135 -6.96 -4.64 6.14
C THR A 135 -8.48 -4.48 6.14
N ILE A 136 -9.10 -4.52 4.96
CA ILE A 136 -10.56 -4.57 4.80
C ILE A 136 -10.95 -5.86 4.07
N GLN A 137 -12.15 -6.36 4.36
CA GLN A 137 -12.70 -7.56 3.72
C GLN A 137 -13.19 -7.23 2.31
#